data_AF-A0A9D1BQL0-F1
#
_entry.id   AF-A0A9D1BQL0-F1
#
_cell.length_a   1.000
_cell.length_b   1.000
_cell.length_c   1.000
_cell.angle_alpha   90.00
_cell.angle_beta   90.00
_cell.angle_gamma   90.00
#
_symmetry.space_group_name_H-M   'P 1'
#
loop_
_entity.id
_entity.type
_entity.pdbx_description
1 polymer ?
#
loop_
_entity_poly.entity_id
_entity_poly.type
_entity_poly.pdbx_seq_one_letter_code
_entity_poly.pdbx_strand_id
1 'polypeptide(L)' 'MRFSDTFLEEIRQRLPISQVVGEYVQWDRRKSQPARGDYWACCPFHGEKTPSFHADDRRGRYHCF' A
#
# COMPACT_ATOMS: atom_id res chain seq x y z
N MET A 1 -9.48 -20.37 -12.12
CA MET A 1 -9.99 -19.13 -11.48
C MET A 1 -11.15 -18.60 -12.32
N ARG A 2 -12.10 -17.86 -11.71
CA ARG A 2 -13.26 -17.27 -12.41
C ARG A 2 -12.86 -16.16 -13.40
N PHE A 3 -11.67 -15.59 -13.25
CA PHE A 3 -11.15 -14.50 -14.07
C PHE A 3 -9.83 -14.92 -14.74
N SER A 4 -9.53 -14.32 -15.90
CA SER A 4 -8.27 -14.54 -16.60
C SER A 4 -7.12 -13.82 -15.91
N ASP A 5 -5.90 -14.37 -16.05
CA ASP A 5 -4.71 -13.78 -15.46
C ASP A 5 -4.45 -12.38 -16.03
N THR A 6 -4.70 -12.16 -17.32
CA THR A 6 -4.61 -10.84 -17.97
C THR A 6 -5.53 -9.82 -17.31
N PHE A 7 -6.79 -10.19 -17.02
CA PHE A 7 -7.73 -9.30 -16.36
C PHE A 7 -7.29 -8.97 -14.92
N LEU A 8 -6.81 -9.97 -14.18
CA LEU A 8 -6.28 -9.75 -12.84
C LEU A 8 -5.05 -8.84 -12.85
N GLU A 9 -4.20 -8.95 -13.87
CA GLU A 9 -3.03 -8.11 -14.03
C GLU A 9 -3.39 -6.67 -14.40
N GLU A 10 -4.38 -6.46 -15.28
CA GLU A 10 -4.90 -5.12 -15.58
C GLU A 10 -5.43 -4.41 -14.32
N ILE A 11 -6.09 -5.14 -13.41
CA ILE A 11 -6.53 -4.57 -12.13
C ILE A 11 -5.33 -4.13 -11.29
N ARG A 12 -4.30 -4.98 -11.15
CA ARG A 12 -3.10 -4.64 -10.37
C ARG A 12 -2.34 -3.44 -10.95
N GLN A 13 -2.32 -3.30 -12.27
CA GLN A 13 -1.67 -2.18 -12.94
C GLN A 13 -2.42 -0.86 -12.78
N ARG A 14 -3.75 -0.91 -12.66
CA ARG A 14 -4.60 0.29 -12.53
C ARG A 14 -4.74 0.78 -11.10
N LEU A 15 -4.64 -0.12 -10.12
CA LEU A 15 -4.88 0.20 -8.71
C LEU A 15 -3.58 0.11 -7.91
N PRO A 16 -2.90 1.24 -7.64
CA PRO A 16 -1.75 1.26 -6.76
C PRO A 16 -2.15 0.83 -5.34
N ILE A 17 -1.22 0.17 -4.65
CA ILE A 17 -1.51 -0.39 -3.32
C ILE A 17 -1.78 0.69 -2.28
N SER A 18 -1.17 1.87 -2.43
CA SER A 18 -1.43 3.05 -1.60
C SER A 18 -2.87 3.54 -1.69
N GLN A 19 -3.53 3.41 -2.84
CA GLN A 19 -4.93 3.81 -2.96
C GLN A 19 -5.83 2.87 -2.16
N VAL A 20 -5.62 1.56 -2.30
CA VAL A 20 -6.42 0.55 -1.60
C VAL A 20 -6.19 0.60 -0.10
N VAL A 21 -4.93 0.66 0.34
CA VAL A 21 -4.59 0.70 1.77
C VAL A 21 -4.99 2.05 2.40
N GLY A 22 -4.95 3.14 1.63
CA GLY A 22 -5.28 4.49 2.11
C GLY A 22 -6.73 4.65 2.56
N GLU A 23 -7.61 3.71 2.20
CA GLU A 23 -8.98 3.63 2.73
C GLU A 23 -9.02 3.18 4.21
N TYR A 24 -7.95 2.54 4.71
CA TYR A 24 -7.91 1.91 6.04
C TYR A 24 -6.94 2.58 7.01
N VAL A 25 -5.96 3.32 6.50
CA VAL A 25 -4.89 3.91 7.32
C VAL A 25 -4.73 5.40 7.06
N GLN A 26 -4.17 6.11 8.03
CA GLN A 26 -3.70 7.47 7.83
C GLN A 26 -2.22 7.46 7.48
N TRP A 27 -1.87 8.02 6.32
CA TRP A 27 -0.48 8.12 5.88
C TRP A 27 0.32 9.09 6.75
N ASP A 28 1.47 8.63 7.22
CA ASP A 28 2.48 9.46 7.86
C ASP A 28 3.11 10.38 6.80
N ARG A 29 2.78 11.67 6.86
CA ARG A 29 3.23 12.68 5.90
C ARG A 29 4.73 12.95 5.94
N ARG A 30 5.41 12.65 7.06
CA ARG A 30 6.85 12.93 7.22
C ARG A 30 7.70 11.79 6.66
N LYS A 31 7.24 10.55 6.82
CA LYS A 31 7.95 9.34 6.37
C LYS A 31 7.59 8.96 4.94
N SER A 32 6.37 9.26 4.49
CA SER A 32 5.92 9.00 3.12
C SER A 32 6.55 9.94 2.10
N GLN A 33 6.88 9.42 0.91
CA GLN A 33 7.29 10.16 -0.28
C GLN A 33 6.36 9.80 -1.46
N PRO A 34 5.16 10.39 -1.56
CA PRO A 34 4.16 10.03 -2.57
C PRO A 34 4.66 10.16 -4.01
N ALA A 35 5.50 11.17 -4.29
CA ALA A 35 6.13 11.35 -5.60
C ALA A 35 7.05 10.18 -6.02
N ARG A 36 7.44 9.31 -5.07
CA ARG A 36 8.24 8.10 -5.30
C ARG A 36 7.43 6.81 -5.12
N GLY A 37 6.12 6.90 -4.90
CA GLY A 37 5.28 5.73 -4.63
C GLY A 37 5.58 5.06 -3.28
N ASP A 38 6.14 5.80 -2.31
CA ASP A 38 6.57 5.30 -1.01
C ASP A 38 5.66 5.84 0.10
N TYR A 39 4.95 4.95 0.79
CA TYR A 39 3.93 5.33 1.78
C TYR A 39 4.15 4.59 3.09
N TRP A 40 3.95 5.31 4.18
CA TRP A 40 4.15 4.80 5.54
C TRP A 40 2.95 5.11 6.41
N ALA A 41 2.57 4.18 7.27
CA ALA A 41 1.52 4.35 8.26
C ALA A 41 1.79 3.49 9.51
N CYS A 42 1.04 3.72 10.59
CA CYS A 42 0.93 2.72 11.64
C CYS A 42 0.19 1.49 11.09
N CYS A 43 0.69 0.30 11.42
CA CYS A 43 0.13 -0.94 10.97
C CYS A 43 -1.30 -1.15 11.51
N PRO A 44 -2.30 -1.39 10.64
CA PRO A 44 -3.68 -1.62 11.07
C PRO A 44 -3.86 -2.97 11.78
N PHE A 45 -2.83 -3.83 11.80
CA PHE A 45 -2.89 -5.17 12.38
C PHE A 45 -2.25 -5.28 13.77
N HIS A 46 -1.30 -4.41 14.13
CA HIS A 46 -0.47 -4.57 15.35
C HIS A 46 -0.72 -3.53 16.45
N GLY A 47 -1.65 -2.58 16.27
CA GLY A 47 -2.02 -1.60 17.32
C GLY A 47 -0.88 -0.70 17.79
N GLU A 48 0.16 -0.57 16.97
CA GLU A 48 1.38 0.20 17.26
C GLU A 48 1.16 1.72 17.19
N LYS A 49 2.05 2.46 17.85
CA LYS A 49 2.01 3.94 17.87
C LYS A 49 3.00 4.59 16.89
N THR A 50 3.90 3.80 16.31
CA THR A 50 4.96 4.28 15.42
C THR A 50 4.79 3.66 14.04
N PRO A 51 5.01 4.38 12.94
CA PRO A 51 4.82 3.83 11.60
C PRO A 51 5.76 2.66 11.27
N SER A 52 5.24 1.44 11.20
CA SER A 52 5.97 0.25 10.71
C SER A 52 5.41 -0.30 9.39
N PHE A 53 4.22 0.12 8.98
CA PHE A 53 3.60 -0.33 7.74
C PHE A 53 4.13 0.48 6.56
N HIS A 54 4.72 -0.21 5.59
CA HIS A 54 5.26 0.34 4.37
C HIS A 54 4.46 -0.17 3.17
N ALA A 55 3.97 0.74 2.33
CA ALA A 55 3.37 0.45 1.03
C ALA A 55 4.25 1.03 -0.09
N ASP A 56 4.66 0.17 -1.04
CA ASP A 56 5.48 0.54 -2.20
C ASP A 56 4.69 0.29 -3.49
N ASP A 57 4.17 1.37 -4.07
CA ASP A 57 3.39 1.32 -5.31
C ASP A 57 4.21 0.81 -6.49
N ARG A 58 5.52 1.07 -6.53
CA ARG A 58 6.39 0.64 -7.62
C ARG A 58 6.57 -0.87 -7.64
N ARG A 59 6.46 -1.49 -6.45
CA ARG A 59 6.55 -2.95 -6.27
C ARG A 59 5.19 -3.60 -6.12
N GLY A 60 4.10 -2.82 -6.04
CA GLY A 60 2.74 -3.31 -5.84
C GLY A 60 2.59 -4.15 -4.56
N ARG A 61 3.31 -3.81 -3.47
CA ARG A 61 3.31 -4.63 -2.24
C ARG A 61 3.35 -3.76 -0.98
N TYR A 62 2.96 -4.37 0.15
CA TYR A 62 3.16 -3.80 1.47
C TYR A 62 4.00 -4.72 2.36
N HIS A 63 4.54 -4.16 3.44
CA HIS A 63 5.23 -4.89 4.50
C HIS A 63 5.09 -4.16 5.83
N CYS A 64 4.80 -4.90 6.90
CA CYS A 64 4.89 -4.40 8.27
C CYS A 64 6.24 -4.84 8.83
N PHE A 65 7.07 -3.88 9.24
CA PHE A 65 8.34 -4.11 9.94
C PHE A 65 8.13 -4.29 11.45
#